data_AF-A0A6A1TQC7-F1
#
_entry.id   AF-A0A6A1TQC7-F1
#
_cell.length_a   1.000
_cell.length_b   1.000
_cell.length_c   1.000
_cell.angle_alpha   90.00
_cell.angle_beta   90.00
_cell.angle_gamma   90.00
#
_symmetry.space_group_name_H-M   'P 1'
#
loop_
_entity.id
_entity.type
_entity.pdbx_description
1 polymer ?
#
loop_
_entity_poly.entity_id
_entity_poly.type
_entity_poly.pdbx_seq_one_letter_code
_entity_poly.pdbx_strand_id
1 'polypeptide(L)' 'MQSSPAEFLSDQQGPDVDAVLAGHENDARAAISTLLDEIHRLHKQLTLAEFAGSRGFARGWRPAYER' A
#
# COMPACT_ATOMS: atom_id res chain seq x y z
N MET A 1 18.51 0.94 -20.89
CA MET A 1 18.15 1.61 -19.62
C MET A 1 17.74 0.52 -18.64
N GLN A 2 18.68 -0.03 -17.89
CA GLN A 2 18.38 -0.97 -16.81
C GLN A 2 18.61 -0.20 -15.52
N SER A 3 17.54 0.15 -14.81
CA SER A 3 17.63 0.80 -13.50
C SER A 3 18.45 -0.08 -12.56
N SER A 4 19.33 0.56 -11.80
CA SER A 4 20.28 -0.13 -10.93
C SER A 4 19.53 -0.78 -9.76
N PRO A 5 19.88 -2.01 -9.30
CA PRO A 5 19.25 -2.65 -8.15
C PRO A 5 19.33 -1.81 -6.84
N ALA A 6 20.22 -0.81 -6.78
CA ALA A 6 20.30 0.14 -5.68
C ALA A 6 19.15 1.17 -5.66
N GLU A 7 18.54 1.51 -6.81
CA GLU A 7 17.40 2.43 -6.88
C GLU A 7 16.13 1.80 -6.26
N PHE A 8 15.96 0.48 -6.40
CA PHE A 8 14.84 -0.26 -5.82
C PHE A 8 14.89 -0.36 -4.29
N LEU A 9 16.09 -0.32 -3.69
CA LEU A 9 16.27 -0.40 -2.24
C LEU A 9 15.98 0.94 -1.54
N SER A 10 16.16 2.07 -2.23
CA SER A 10 15.89 3.41 -1.69
C SER A 10 14.39 3.67 -1.49
N ASP A 11 13.54 3.03 -2.29
CA ASP A 11 12.07 3.12 -2.24
C ASP A 11 11.45 2.31 -1.09
N GLN A 12 12.27 1.61 -0.28
CA GLN A 12 11.85 0.86 0.90
C GLN A 12 12.00 1.67 2.20
N GLN A 13 12.36 2.96 2.12
CA GLN A 13 12.22 3.86 3.26
C GLN A 13 10.72 4.03 3.52
N GLY A 14 10.24 3.51 4.66
CA GLY A 14 8.86 3.73 5.09
C GLY A 14 8.54 5.23 5.16
N PRO A 15 7.24 5.60 5.12
CA PRO A 15 6.85 7.00 5.13
C PRO A 15 7.43 7.73 6.33
N ASP A 16 7.93 8.95 6.11
CA ASP A 16 8.42 9.81 7.18
C ASP A 16 7.25 10.15 8.12
N VAL A 17 7.35 9.68 9.36
CA VAL A 17 6.30 9.83 10.38
C VAL A 17 6.04 11.30 10.67
N ASP A 18 7.08 12.13 10.70
CA ASP A 18 6.92 13.56 11.00
C ASP A 18 6.19 14.28 9.86
N ALA A 19 6.45 13.89 8.62
CA ALA A 19 5.73 14.40 7.46
C ALA A 19 4.24 13.97 7.47
N VAL A 20 3.94 12.73 7.89
CA VAL A 20 2.57 12.25 8.06
C VAL A 20 1.86 13.03 9.17
N LEU A 21 2.49 13.19 10.33
CA LEU A 21 1.91 13.92 11.46
C LEU A 21 1.67 15.40 11.17
N ALA A 22 2.55 16.04 10.40
CA ALA A 22 2.36 17.43 9.98
C ALA A 22 1.07 17.63 9.17
N GLY A 23 0.63 16.62 8.42
CA GLY A 23 -0.66 16.61 7.70
C GLY A 23 -1.90 16.42 8.58
N HIS A 24 -1.72 16.04 9.85
CA HIS A 24 -2.79 15.74 10.81
C HIS A 24 -2.77 16.65 12.04
N GLU A 25 -2.29 17.89 11.92
CA GLU A 25 -2.16 18.82 13.06
C GLU A 25 -1.35 18.25 14.23
N ASN A 26 -0.42 17.34 13.94
CA ASN A 26 0.34 16.56 14.91
C ASN A 26 -0.51 15.63 15.80
N ASP A 27 -1.75 15.32 15.39
CA ASP A 27 -2.61 14.31 16.02
C ASP A 27 -2.28 12.92 15.47
N ALA A 28 -1.47 12.19 16.23
CA ALA A 28 -1.08 10.81 15.91
C ALA A 28 -2.27 9.85 15.84
N ARG A 29 -3.34 10.07 16.61
CA ARG A 29 -4.52 9.19 16.59
C ARG A 29 -5.32 9.41 15.32
N ALA A 30 -5.48 10.66 14.89
CA ALA A 30 -6.12 10.98 13.61
C ALA A 30 -5.34 10.37 12.43
N ALA A 31 -4.01 10.54 12.42
CA ALA A 31 -3.14 9.98 11.39
C ALA A 31 -3.25 8.44 11.30
N ILE A 32 -3.17 7.74 12.44
CA ILE A 32 -3.29 6.28 12.49
C ILE A 32 -4.68 5.84 12.00
N SER A 33 -5.75 6.53 12.39
CA SER A 33 -7.10 6.19 11.93
C SER A 33 -7.22 6.29 10.41
N THR A 34 -6.71 7.37 9.81
CA THR A 34 -6.71 7.56 8.36
C THR A 34 -5.92 6.46 7.64
N LEU A 35 -4.73 6.12 8.13
CA LEU A 35 -3.92 5.05 7.53
C LEU A 35 -4.62 3.69 7.60
N LEU A 36 -5.25 3.36 8.72
CA LEU A 36 -6.02 2.12 8.86
C LEU A 36 -7.21 2.10 7.88
N ASP A 37 -7.91 3.21 7.71
CA ASP A 37 -9.00 3.33 6.74
C ASP A 37 -8.52 3.17 5.30
N GLU A 38 -7.36 3.73 4.96
CA GLU A 38 -6.73 3.54 3.66
C GLU A 38 -6.33 2.09 3.40
N ILE A 39 -5.74 1.41 4.38
CA ILE A 39 -5.41 -0.02 4.29
C ILE A 39 -6.69 -0.84 4.04
N HIS A 40 -7.75 -0.58 4.81
CA HIS A 40 -9.04 -1.24 4.60
C HIS A 40 -9.61 -0.97 3.20
N ARG A 41 -9.47 0.26 2.69
CA ARG A 41 -9.90 0.63 1.34
C ARG A 41 -9.09 -0.11 0.27
N LEU A 42 -7.77 -0.18 0.41
CA LEU A 42 -6.89 -0.88 -0.52
C LEU A 42 -7.18 -2.38 -0.54
N HIS A 43 -7.41 -3.00 0.62
CA HIS A 43 -7.82 -4.40 0.69
C HIS A 43 -9.16 -4.64 -0.02
N LYS A 44 -10.16 -3.78 0.17
CA LYS A 44 -11.44 -3.87 -0.55
C LYS A 44 -11.24 -3.76 -2.07
N GLN A 45 -10.42 -2.80 -2.52
CA GLN A 45 -10.12 -2.62 -3.95
C GLN A 45 -9.41 -3.86 -4.53
N LEU A 46 -8.49 -4.45 -3.78
CA LEU A 46 -7.78 -5.64 -4.19
C LEU A 46 -8.71 -6.86 -4.28
N THR A 47 -9.61 -7.05 -3.32
CA THR A 47 -10.63 -8.11 -3.37
C THR A 47 -11.54 -7.95 -4.59
N LEU A 48 -11.97 -6.71 -4.88
CA LEU A 48 -12.80 -6.44 -6.07
C LEU A 48 -12.04 -6.72 -7.36
N ALA A 49 -10.75 -6.35 -7.43
CA ALA A 49 -9.91 -6.62 -8.58
C ALA A 49 -9.66 -8.14 -8.77
N GLU A 50 -9.45 -8.89 -7.69
CA GLU A 50 -9.35 -10.36 -7.75
C GLU A 50 -10.65 -10.97 -8.29
N PHE A 51 -11.80 -10.51 -7.81
CA PHE A 51 -13.10 -11.05 -8.22
C PHE A 51 -13.45 -10.72 -9.68
N ALA A 52 -13.13 -9.51 -10.13
CA ALA A 52 -13.38 -9.08 -11.51
C ALA A 52 -12.39 -9.67 -12.52
N GLY A 53 -11.18 -10.05 -12.06
CA GLY A 53 -10.14 -10.63 -12.89
C GLY A 53 -10.41 -12.08 -13.28
N SER A 54 -10.33 -12.39 -14.58
CA SER A 54 -10.31 -13.79 -15.00
C SER A 54 -8.98 -14.47 -14.61
N ARG A 55 -8.96 -15.79 -14.46
CA ARG A 55 -7.73 -16.57 -14.17
C ARG A 55 -6.61 -16.31 -15.20
N GLY A 56 -6.97 -16.00 -16.44
CA GLY A 56 -6.03 -15.61 -17.50
C GLY A 56 -5.54 -14.17 -17.41
N PHE A 57 -6.37 -13.24 -16.92
CA PHE A 57 -6.04 -11.82 -16.79
C PHE A 57 -4.85 -11.59 -15.84
N ALA A 58 -4.87 -12.23 -14.67
CA ALA A 58 -3.77 -12.16 -13.70
C ALA A 58 -2.66 -13.21 -13.95
N ARG A 59 -2.72 -13.97 -15.05
CA ARG A 59 -1.82 -15.12 -15.35
C ARG A 59 -1.64 -16.07 -14.15
N GLY A 60 -2.73 -16.32 -13.42
CA GLY A 60 -2.73 -17.19 -12.24
C GLY A 60 -2.18 -16.58 -10.95
N TRP A 61 -1.73 -15.31 -10.95
CA TRP A 61 -1.39 -14.59 -9.71
C TRP A 61 -2.64 -14.38 -8.85
N ARG A 62 -2.48 -14.52 -7.54
CA ARG A 62 -3.52 -14.25 -6.54
C ARG A 62 -2.92 -13.40 -5.42
N PRO A 63 -3.69 -12.48 -4.82
CA PRO A 63 -3.26 -11.73 -3.64
C PRO A 63 -2.81 -12.68 -2.53
N ALA A 64 -1.62 -12.47 -1.99
CA ALA A 64 -1.18 -13.10 -0.76
C ALA A 64 -1.43 -12.10 0.38
N TYR A 65 -2.22 -12.51 1.37
CA TYR A 65 -2.46 -11.71 2.57
C TYR A 65 -1.45 -12.12 3.64
N GLU A 66 -0.46 -11.27 3.89
CA GLU A 66 0.36 -11.38 5.10
C GLU A 66 -0.48 -10.90 6.29
N ARG A 67 -0.46 -11.65 7.40
CA ARG A 67 -1.36 -11.47 8.53
C ARG A 67 -0.60 -11.17 9.80
#